data_AF-A0A9E2Y8E2-F1
#
_entry.id   AF-A0A9E2Y8E2-F1
#
_cell.length_a   1.000
_cell.length_b   1.000
_cell.length_c   1.000
_cell.angle_alpha   90.00
_cell.angle_beta   90.00
_cell.angle_gamma   90.00
#
_symmetry.space_group_name_H-M   'P 1'
#
loop_
_entity.id
_entity.type
_entity.pdbx_description
1 polymer ?
#
loop_
_entity_poly.entity_id
_entity_poly.type
_entity_poly.pdbx_seq_one_letter_code
_entity_poly.pdbx_strand_id
1 'polypeptide(L)'
;MVMALDVGSKRIGVAIADPSGTFALPLATIARTNLGDDLAQIAQYMQSYAVDELVVGDPLTLSGERGIAAHAIDAFVDELRAIFAVMI
;
A
#
# COMPACT_ATOMS: atom_id res chain seq x y z
N MET A 1 13.68 4.14 2.12
CA MET A 1 12.67 4.89 1.35
C MET A 1 11.30 4.31 1.66
N VAL A 2 10.36 5.15 2.12
CA VAL A 2 9.03 4.70 2.55
C VAL A 2 8.02 4.91 1.43
N MET A 3 7.22 3.89 1.11
CA MET A 3 6.05 4.00 0.22
C MET A 3 4.77 3.77 1.02
N ALA A 4 3.71 4.51 0.72
CA ALA A 4 2.40 4.32 1.32
C ALA A 4 1.35 3.89 0.29
N LEU A 5 0.46 2.99 0.69
CA LEU A 5 -0.65 2.46 -0.10
C LEU A 5 -1.99 2.80 0.56
N ASP A 6 -2.85 3.49 -0.19
CA ASP A 6 -4.27 3.67 0.12
C ASP A 6 -5.11 2.71 -0.73
N VAL A 7 -5.46 1.56 -0.16
CA VAL A 7 -6.07 0.44 -0.90
C VAL A 7 -7.59 0.54 -0.86
N GLY A 8 -8.17 1.02 -1.96
CA GLY A 8 -9.62 1.02 -2.20
C GLY A 8 -10.10 -0.21 -2.96
N SER A 9 -11.42 -0.35 -3.14
CA SER A 9 -12.02 -1.44 -3.91
C SER A 9 -11.79 -1.35 -5.43
N LYS A 10 -11.50 -0.15 -5.96
CA LYS A 10 -11.31 0.10 -7.40
C LYS A 10 -9.92 0.61 -7.75
N ARG A 11 -9.22 1.19 -6.79
CA ARG A 11 -7.94 1.88 -7.02
C ARG A 11 -7.05 1.75 -5.79
N ILE A 12 -5.74 1.77 -5.99
CA ILE A 12 -4.75 1.91 -4.94
C ILE A 12 -4.04 3.25 -5.16
N GLY A 13 -4.18 4.17 -4.21
CA GLY A 13 -3.37 5.38 -4.18
C GLY A 13 -1.95 5.02 -3.73
N VAL A 14 -0.95 5.50 -4.46
CA VAL A 14 0.46 5.26 -4.11
C VAL A 14 1.13 6.60 -3.82
N ALA A 15 1.73 6.70 -2.65
CA ALA A 15 2.54 7.84 -2.25
C ALA A 15 3.94 7.40 -1.86
N ILE A 16 4.90 8.31 -1.94
CA ILE A 16 6.28 8.05 -1.54
C ILE A 16 6.81 9.19 -0.68
N ALA A 17 7.54 8.85 0.36
CA ALA A 17 8.21 9.84 1.19
C ALA A 17 9.33 10.53 0.40
N ASP A 18 9.63 11.78 0.74
CA ASP A 18 10.89 12.40 0.32
C ASP A 18 12.08 11.78 1.09
N PRO A 19 13.33 11.97 0.64
CA PRO A 19 14.50 11.37 1.28
C PRO A 19 14.68 11.74 2.77
N SER A 20 14.14 12.87 3.22
CA SER A 20 14.17 13.26 4.63
C SER A 20 13.10 12.57 5.49
N GLY A 21 12.11 11.92 4.86
CA GLY A 21 10.96 11.32 5.54
C GLY A 21 9.95 12.34 6.08
N THR A 22 9.99 13.59 5.62
CA THR A 22 9.17 14.68 6.16
C THR A 22 7.86 14.84 5.40
N PHE A 23 7.87 14.62 4.09
CA PHE A 23 6.75 14.84 3.20
C PHE A 23 6.39 13.56 2.45
N ALA A 24 5.10 13.27 2.36
CA ALA A 24 4.57 12.30 1.43
C ALA A 24 4.19 13.01 0.12
N LEU A 25 4.63 12.46 -1.01
CA LEU A 25 4.35 12.96 -2.35
C LEU A 25 3.48 11.94 -3.10
N PRO A 26 2.47 12.39 -3.87
CA PRO A 26 1.71 11.49 -4.72
C PRO A 26 2.64 10.89 -5.80
N LEU A 27 2.61 9.57 -5.95
CA LEU A 27 3.41 8.86 -6.94
C LEU A 27 2.54 8.37 -8.10
N ALA A 28 1.48 7.62 -7.80
CA ALA A 28 0.65 6.98 -8.82
C ALA A 28 -0.74 6.63 -8.29
N THR A 29 -1.60 6.16 -9.19
CA THR A 29 -2.85 5.49 -8.85
C THR A 29 -2.95 4.22 -9.67
N ILE A 30 -2.96 3.07 -9.00
CA ILE A 30 -3.12 1.76 -9.63
C ILE A 30 -4.62 1.51 -9.79
N ALA A 31 -5.07 1.20 -11.00
CA ALA A 31 -6.43 0.73 -11.23
C ALA A 31 -6.50 -0.77 -10.91
N ARG A 32 -7.37 -1.15 -9.97
CA ARG A 32 -7.43 -2.54 -9.50
C ARG A 32 -8.16 -3.43 -10.50
N THR A 33 -7.52 -4.53 -10.88
CA THR A 33 -8.08 -5.53 -11.79
C THR A 33 -8.15 -6.89 -11.10
N ASN A 34 -7.01 -7.40 -10.68
CA ASN A 34 -6.87 -8.62 -9.89
C ASN A 34 -5.63 -8.49 -9.00
N LEU A 35 -5.55 -9.34 -7.96
CA LEU A 35 -4.48 -9.29 -6.98
C LEU A 35 -3.08 -9.42 -7.60
N GLY A 36 -2.90 -10.28 -8.61
CA GLY A 36 -1.60 -10.47 -9.25
C GLY A 36 -1.08 -9.22 -9.96
N ASP A 37 -1.95 -8.57 -10.74
CA ASP A 37 -1.61 -7.32 -11.45
C ASP A 37 -1.39 -6.16 -10.48
N ASP A 38 -2.17 -6.10 -9.39
CA ASP A 38 -2.02 -5.10 -8.33
C ASP A 38 -0.62 -5.22 -7.70
N LEU A 39 -0.23 -6.44 -7.31
CA LEU A 39 1.06 -6.74 -6.68
C LEU A 39 2.24 -6.53 -7.62
N ALA A 40 2.11 -6.88 -8.90
CA ALA A 40 3.15 -6.66 -9.90
C ALA A 40 3.46 -5.17 -10.09
N GLN A 41 2.44 -4.32 -10.14
CA GLN A 41 2.61 -2.87 -10.24
C GLN A 41 3.25 -2.30 -8.96
N ILE A 42 2.83 -2.75 -7.78
CA ILE A 42 3.46 -2.36 -6.51
C ILE A 42 4.94 -2.73 -6.50
N ALA A 43 5.29 -3.96 -6.89
CA ALA A 43 6.67 -4.44 -6.98
C ALA A 43 7.53 -3.56 -7.90
N GLN A 44 6.98 -3.17 -9.05
CA GLN A 44 7.66 -2.30 -10.01
C GLN A 44 7.99 -0.93 -9.37
N TYR A 45 7.04 -0.32 -8.64
CA TYR A 45 7.30 0.93 -7.94
C TYR A 45 8.31 0.74 -6.80
N MET A 46 8.19 -0.34 -6.01
CA MET A 46 9.12 -0.61 -4.91
C MET A 46 10.56 -0.74 -5.41
N GLN A 47 10.76 -1.47 -6.51
CA GLN A 47 12.07 -1.62 -7.13
C GLN A 47 12.60 -0.29 -7.68
N SER A 48 11.76 0.48 -8.38
CA SER A 48 12.17 1.73 -9.03
C SER A 48 12.64 2.80 -8.04
N TYR A 49 12.10 2.78 -6.82
CA TYR A 49 12.40 3.76 -5.78
C TYR A 49 13.20 3.18 -4.60
N ALA A 50 13.69 1.95 -4.70
CA ALA A 50 14.44 1.26 -3.65
C ALA A 50 13.73 1.32 -2.28
N VAL A 51 12.46 0.93 -2.27
CA VAL A 51 11.60 0.97 -1.07
C VAL A 51 11.99 -0.13 -0.09
N ASP A 52 12.17 0.26 1.17
CA ASP A 52 12.56 -0.61 2.29
C ASP A 52 11.49 -0.70 3.40
N GLU A 53 10.46 0.15 3.31
CA GLU A 53 9.33 0.19 4.22
C GLU A 53 8.04 0.54 3.45
N LEU A 54 6.98 -0.22 3.73
CA LEU A 54 5.67 -0.05 3.13
C LEU A 54 4.65 0.26 4.22
N VAL A 55 3.91 1.35 4.08
CA VAL A 55 2.82 1.72 4.98
C VAL A 55 1.49 1.46 4.27
N VAL A 56 0.57 0.72 4.90
CA VAL A 56 -0.76 0.44 4.34
C VAL A 56 -1.82 1.07 5.24
N GLY A 57 -2.77 1.79 4.65
CA GLY A 57 -3.86 2.40 5.42
C GLY A 57 -4.75 1.35 6.08
N ASP A 58 -5.01 1.48 7.39
CA ASP A 58 -5.97 0.65 8.15
C ASP A 58 -7.30 1.42 8.30
N PRO A 59 -8.34 1.11 7.50
CA PRO A 59 -9.57 1.87 7.47
C PRO A 59 -10.44 1.58 8.70
N LEU A 60 -10.77 2.64 9.43
CA LEU A 60 -11.72 2.59 10.53
C LEU A 60 -13.10 3.11 10.09
N THR A 61 -14.15 2.64 10.75
CA THR A 61 -15.49 3.23 10.63
C THR A 61 -15.51 4.64 11.26
N LEU A 62 -16.60 5.39 11.03
CA LEU A 62 -16.80 6.69 11.68
C LEU A 62 -16.82 6.62 13.21
N SER A 63 -17.11 5.45 13.79
CA SER A 63 -17.04 5.23 15.24
C SER A 63 -15.65 4.81 15.73
N GLY A 64 -14.65 4.70 14.84
CA GLY A 64 -13.30 4.25 15.17
C GLY A 64 -13.12 2.73 15.23
N GLU A 65 -14.14 1.96 14.83
CA GLU A 65 -14.10 0.49 14.89
C GLU A 65 -13.54 -0.11 13.59
N ARG A 66 -12.95 -1.31 13.69
CA ARG A 66 -12.52 -2.07 12.51
C ARG A 66 -13.73 -2.73 11.85
N GLY A 67 -13.91 -2.50 10.54
CA GLY A 67 -15.02 -3.07 9.76
C GLY A 67 -14.57 -4.07 8.69
N ILE A 68 -15.48 -4.42 7.78
CA ILE A 68 -15.20 -5.34 6.65
C ILE A 68 -14.01 -4.86 5.81
N ALA A 69 -13.87 -3.55 5.62
CA ALA A 69 -12.74 -2.98 4.90
C ALA A 69 -11.39 -3.29 5.57
N ALA A 70 -11.31 -3.20 6.91
CA ALA A 70 -10.08 -3.50 7.64
C ALA A 70 -9.69 -4.98 7.49
N HIS A 71 -10.65 -5.90 7.51
CA HIS A 71 -10.38 -7.33 7.26
C HIS A 71 -9.89 -7.60 5.83
N ALA A 72 -10.40 -6.87 4.84
CA ALA A 72 -9.90 -6.97 3.47
C ALA A 72 -8.46 -6.44 3.36
N ILE A 73 -8.11 -5.42 4.15
CA ILE A 73 -6.74 -4.91 4.25
C ILE A 73 -5.82 -5.91 4.95
N ASP A 74 -6.27 -6.56 6.03
CA ASP A 74 -5.48 -7.61 6.70
C ASP A 74 -5.05 -8.70 5.70
N ALA A 75 -6.00 -9.22 4.93
CA ALA A 75 -5.70 -10.21 3.90
C ALA A 75 -4.75 -9.68 2.82
N PHE A 76 -4.90 -8.41 2.41
CA PHE A 76 -3.99 -7.80 1.44
C PHE A 76 -2.57 -7.64 2.00
N VAL A 77 -2.43 -7.26 3.27
CA VAL A 77 -1.14 -7.15 3.96
C VAL A 77 -0.46 -8.51 4.10
N ASP A 78 -1.22 -9.58 4.34
CA ASP A 78 -0.66 -10.94 4.38
C ASP A 78 -0.05 -11.35 3.02
N GLU A 79 -0.72 -11.02 1.91
CA GLU A 79 -0.20 -11.25 0.55
C GLU A 79 1.06 -10.41 0.28
N LEU A 80 1.09 -9.15 0.72
CA LEU A 80 2.27 -8.30 0.62
C LEU A 80 3.45 -8.88 1.40
N ARG A 81 3.21 -9.35 2.63
CA ARG A 81 4.26 -9.98 3.48
C ARG A 81 4.77 -11.29 2.92
N ALA A 82 3.93 -12.04 2.20
CA ALA A 82 4.34 -13.28 1.55
C ALA A 82 5.31 -13.05 0.38
N ILE A 83 5.25 -11.87 -0.26
CA ILE A 83 5.98 -11.57 -1.50
C ILE A 83 7.15 -10.61 -1.26
N PHE A 84 6.99 -9.62 -0.38
CA PHE A 84 7.95 -8.55 -0.17
C PHE A 84 8.68 -8.70 1.17
N ALA A 85 10.01 -8.73 1.10
CA ALA A 85 10.89 -8.79 2.27
C ALA A 85 11.23 -7.37 2.79
N VAL A 86 10.21 -6.56 3.07
CA VAL A 86 10.34 -5.20 3.63
C VAL A 86 9.54 -5.08 4.93
N MET A 87 9.76 -4.01 5.69
CA MET A 87 8.92 -3.71 6.83
C MET A 87 7.52 -3.26 6.34
N ILE A 88 6.45 -3.86 6.88
CA ILE A 88 5.04 -3.56 6.57
C ILE A 88 4.20 -3.46 7.84
#